data_AF-A0A1F3VN68-F1
#
_entry.id   AF-A0A1F3VN68-F1
#
_cell.length_a   1.000
_cell.length_b   1.000
_cell.length_c   1.000
_cell.angle_alpha   90.00
_cell.angle_beta   90.00
_cell.angle_gamma   90.00
#
_symmetry.space_group_name_H-M   'P 1'
#
loop_
_entity.id
_entity.type
_entity.pdbx_description
1 polymer ?
#
loop_
_entity_poly.entity_id
_entity_poly.type
_entity_poly.pdbx_seq_one_letter_code
_entity_poly.pdbx_strand_id
1 'polypeptide(L)'
;MKSAIIIMTLLSFTIWDVCGSTTLKIPVYANDGEENYISASDLNKQLIKVGIKPLPLYLEISSNDQNSYKKFEQLDREVSHAMKSLGHEYGELRDEIIPNSDMQGTCYLGDGGEEVVDLVFSLADHFYTDQMNLWGWKHRDEMNIESEEPETTLKFLNENSAIWKNWNSEDDAVLMVLAYSDDGDDMNESIIPKCE
;
A
#
# COMPACT_ATOMS: atom_id res chain seq x y z
N MET A 1 34.86 48.38 39.54
CA MET A 1 33.88 48.21 38.43
C MET A 1 34.40 47.16 37.48
N LYS A 2 33.84 45.95 37.50
CA LYS A 2 34.14 44.88 36.54
C LYS A 2 32.92 44.75 35.62
N SER A 3 33.09 45.02 34.34
CA SER A 3 32.07 44.79 33.31
C SER A 3 32.22 43.37 32.78
N ALA A 4 31.14 42.60 32.82
CA ALA A 4 31.03 41.30 32.16
C ALA A 4 30.33 41.49 30.81
N ILE A 5 30.98 41.05 29.74
CA ILE A 5 30.41 40.97 28.40
C ILE A 5 29.77 39.59 28.27
N ILE A 6 28.44 39.55 28.14
CA ILE A 6 27.70 38.33 27.81
C ILE A 6 27.67 38.21 26.29
N ILE A 7 28.42 37.25 25.74
CA ILE A 7 28.31 36.84 24.34
C ILE A 7 27.14 35.86 24.28
N MET A 8 26.02 36.32 23.71
CA MET A 8 24.83 35.51 23.47
C MET A 8 24.97 34.85 22.10
N THR A 9 25.49 33.63 22.07
CA THR A 9 25.59 32.83 20.85
C THR A 9 24.21 32.22 20.57
N LEU A 10 23.52 32.75 19.57
CA LEU A 10 22.32 32.15 18.98
C LEU A 10 22.75 30.88 18.23
N LEU A 11 22.52 29.71 18.86
CA LEU A 11 22.51 28.43 18.18
C LEU A 11 21.21 28.33 17.39
N SER A 12 21.27 28.70 16.11
CA SER A 12 20.23 28.35 15.13
C SER A 12 20.29 26.85 14.90
N PHE A 13 19.43 26.11 15.59
CA PHE A 13 19.15 24.73 15.23
C PHE A 13 18.34 24.75 13.93
N THR A 14 18.98 24.39 12.82
CA THR A 14 18.28 23.92 11.62
C THR A 14 17.67 22.57 11.99
N ILE A 15 16.37 22.55 12.27
CA ILE A 15 15.59 21.33 12.34
C ILE A 15 15.60 20.81 10.90
N TRP A 16 16.41 19.79 10.64
CA TRP A 16 16.23 18.99 9.43
C TRP A 16 14.90 18.28 9.62
N ASP A 17 13.98 18.50 8.68
CA ASP A 17 12.84 17.63 8.45
C ASP A 17 13.34 16.18 8.49
N VAL A 18 12.99 15.49 9.58
CA VAL A 18 12.85 14.05 9.50
C VAL A 18 11.54 13.88 8.74
N CYS A 19 11.60 13.97 7.41
CA CYS A 19 10.50 13.54 6.54
C CYS A 19 10.15 12.12 7.00
N GLY A 20 8.94 11.96 7.54
CA GLY A 20 8.44 10.64 7.92
C GLY A 20 8.47 9.76 6.68
N SER A 21 9.01 8.56 6.81
CA SER A 21 8.98 7.59 5.72
C SER A 21 7.70 6.78 5.83
N THR A 22 6.90 6.73 4.78
CA THR A 22 5.76 5.83 4.69
C THR A 22 6.22 4.44 4.29
N THR A 23 5.59 3.41 4.85
CA THR A 23 5.85 2.00 4.52
C THR A 23 4.54 1.26 4.35
N LEU A 24 4.36 0.61 3.20
CA LEU A 24 3.28 -0.34 2.98
C LEU A 24 3.69 -1.72 3.48
N LYS A 25 2.78 -2.37 4.21
CA LYS A 25 2.85 -3.79 4.58
C LYS A 25 1.83 -4.54 3.73
N ILE A 26 2.33 -5.22 2.71
CA ILE A 26 1.54 -5.93 1.72
C ILE A 26 1.48 -7.41 2.14
N PRO A 27 0.29 -7.98 2.42
CA PRO A 27 0.17 -9.37 2.83
C PRO A 27 0.59 -10.32 1.70
N VAL A 28 1.34 -11.37 2.05
CA VAL A 28 1.85 -12.32 1.07
C VAL A 28 0.84 -13.45 0.86
N TYR A 29 0.41 -13.63 -0.39
CA TYR A 29 -0.45 -14.74 -0.84
C TYR A 29 0.21 -15.48 -1.99
N ALA A 30 0.12 -16.81 -1.96
CA ALA A 30 0.53 -17.66 -3.07
C ALA A 30 -0.70 -18.10 -3.86
N ASN A 31 -0.56 -18.15 -5.18
CA ASN A 31 -1.55 -18.73 -6.08
C ASN A 31 -1.27 -20.23 -6.29
N ASP A 32 -2.27 -21.10 -6.13
CA ASP A 32 -2.19 -22.56 -6.35
C ASP A 32 -2.97 -23.00 -7.61
N GLY A 33 -3.03 -22.12 -8.62
CA GLY A 33 -3.87 -22.25 -9.81
C GLY A 33 -5.07 -21.29 -9.80
N GLU A 34 -5.82 -21.20 -10.90
CA GLU A 34 -6.61 -20.01 -11.31
C GLU A 34 -7.52 -19.34 -10.25
N GLU A 35 -8.00 -20.03 -9.21
CA GLU A 35 -8.91 -19.42 -8.21
C GLU A 35 -8.56 -19.71 -6.74
N ASN A 36 -7.49 -20.46 -6.43
CA ASN A 36 -7.17 -20.83 -5.05
C ASN A 36 -5.95 -20.05 -4.53
N TYR A 37 -6.16 -19.26 -3.48
CA TYR A 37 -5.10 -18.53 -2.80
C TYR A 37 -4.79 -19.09 -1.42
N ILE A 38 -3.51 -19.11 -1.07
CA ILE A 38 -3.01 -19.58 0.22
C ILE A 38 -2.27 -18.41 0.88
N SER A 39 -2.68 -18.03 2.09
CA SER A 39 -1.95 -17.01 2.86
C SER A 39 -0.54 -17.51 3.21
N ALA A 40 0.44 -16.62 3.29
CA ALA A 40 1.78 -16.98 3.76
C ALA A 40 1.75 -17.62 5.16
N SER A 41 0.80 -17.23 6.02
CA SER A 41 0.58 -17.88 7.32
C SER A 41 0.24 -19.37 7.18
N ASP A 42 -0.69 -19.71 6.30
CA ASP A 42 -1.10 -21.10 6.06
C ASP A 42 -0.05 -21.89 5.30
N LEU A 43 0.62 -21.27 4.33
CA LEU A 43 1.75 -21.84 3.62
C LEU A 43 2.90 -22.18 4.58
N ASN A 44 3.23 -21.27 5.50
CA ASN A 44 4.27 -21.48 6.51
C ASN A 44 3.96 -22.64 7.45
N LYS A 45 2.68 -22.87 7.81
CA LYS A 45 2.29 -24.07 8.58
C LYS A 45 2.62 -25.36 7.84
N GLN A 46 2.59 -25.35 6.51
CA GLN A 46 2.95 -26.50 5.68
C GLN A 46 4.48 -26.64 5.54
N LEU A 47 5.17 -25.54 5.22
CA LEU A 47 6.63 -25.51 5.07
C LEU A 47 7.37 -25.99 6.34
N ILE A 48 6.92 -25.56 7.51
CA ILE A 48 7.51 -25.97 8.79
C ILE A 48 7.40 -27.49 9.00
N LYS A 49 6.29 -28.12 8.59
CA LYS A 49 6.10 -29.58 8.74
C LYS A 49 7.09 -30.40 7.91
N VAL A 50 7.55 -29.85 6.80
CA VAL A 50 8.52 -30.48 5.89
C VAL A 50 9.95 -29.97 6.10
N GLY A 51 10.19 -29.17 7.14
CA GLY A 51 11.53 -28.66 7.48
C GLY A 51 12.05 -27.57 6.55
N ILE A 52 11.17 -26.89 5.82
CA ILE A 52 11.52 -25.77 4.95
C ILE A 52 11.37 -24.46 5.73
N LYS A 53 12.26 -23.50 5.46
CA LYS A 53 12.23 -22.16 6.06
C LYS A 53 10.91 -21.45 5.71
N PRO A 54 10.24 -20.80 6.69
CA PRO A 54 9.05 -20.01 6.41
C PRO A 54 9.37 -18.77 5.56
N LEU A 55 8.39 -18.38 4.76
CA LEU A 55 8.33 -17.13 4.00
C LEU A 55 7.92 -15.96 4.90
N PRO A 56 8.23 -14.71 4.53
CA PRO A 56 7.68 -13.55 5.23
C PRO A 56 6.15 -13.51 5.13
N LEU A 57 5.48 -13.02 6.18
CA LEU A 57 4.03 -12.85 6.19
C LEU A 57 3.57 -11.63 5.39
N TYR A 58 4.45 -10.63 5.32
CA TYR A 58 4.23 -9.37 4.63
C TYR A 58 5.48 -9.02 3.83
N LEU A 59 5.28 -8.40 2.68
CA LEU A 59 6.30 -7.59 2.07
C LEU A 59 6.21 -6.17 2.60
N GLU A 60 7.36 -5.60 2.97
CA GLU A 60 7.46 -4.22 3.42
C GLU A 60 8.21 -3.36 2.40
N ILE A 61 7.50 -2.39 1.83
CA ILE A 61 8.04 -1.40 0.89
C ILE A 61 7.92 -0.02 1.51
N SER A 62 9.02 0.74 1.54
CA SER A 62 9.04 2.11 2.06
C SER A 62 9.19 3.12 0.91
N SER A 63 8.70 4.36 1.09
CA SER A 63 8.88 5.46 0.14
C SER A 63 10.34 5.76 -0.19
N ASN A 64 11.28 5.38 0.69
CA ASN A 64 12.72 5.52 0.46
C ASN A 64 13.38 4.29 -0.20
N ASP A 65 12.61 3.25 -0.53
CA ASP A 65 13.16 1.99 -1.02
C ASP A 65 13.33 1.97 -2.55
N GLN A 66 14.57 2.17 -2.99
CA GLN A 66 14.92 2.10 -4.41
C GLN A 66 14.96 0.67 -4.99
N ASN A 67 14.73 -0.37 -4.17
CA ASN A 67 14.82 -1.77 -4.59
C ASN A 67 13.50 -2.53 -4.42
N SER A 68 12.36 -1.85 -4.35
CA SER A 68 11.02 -2.46 -4.22
C SER A 68 10.80 -3.58 -5.25
N TYR A 69 11.12 -3.33 -6.52
CA TYR A 69 11.04 -4.30 -7.61
C TYR A 69 11.89 -5.55 -7.37
N LYS A 70 13.14 -5.41 -6.89
CA LYS A 70 14.00 -6.57 -6.62
C LYS A 70 13.49 -7.40 -5.45
N LYS A 71 12.90 -6.74 -4.44
CA LYS A 71 12.27 -7.43 -3.31
C LYS A 71 11.07 -8.24 -3.79
N PHE A 72 10.26 -7.70 -4.69
CA PHE A 72 9.16 -8.43 -5.34
C PHE A 72 9.65 -9.70 -6.00
N GLU A 73 10.55 -9.57 -6.98
CA GLU A 73 11.01 -10.73 -7.76
C GLU A 73 11.69 -11.77 -6.87
N GLN A 74 12.40 -11.34 -5.82
CA GLN A 74 12.99 -12.27 -4.87
C GLN A 74 11.90 -13.04 -4.12
N LEU A 75 10.90 -12.33 -3.59
CA LEU A 75 9.79 -12.95 -2.87
C LEU A 75 8.99 -13.89 -3.77
N ASP A 76 8.70 -13.49 -5.00
CA ASP A 76 8.02 -14.32 -5.99
C ASP A 76 8.78 -15.65 -6.24
N ARG A 77 10.09 -15.56 -6.51
CA ARG A 77 10.94 -16.76 -6.64
C ARG A 77 10.93 -17.64 -5.38
N GLU A 78 10.93 -17.05 -4.19
CA GLU A 78 10.86 -17.77 -2.92
C GLU A 78 9.51 -18.47 -2.75
N VAL A 79 8.39 -17.80 -3.10
CA VAL A 79 7.04 -18.36 -3.10
C VAL A 79 6.94 -19.52 -4.09
N SER A 80 7.39 -19.34 -5.34
CA SER A 80 7.38 -20.42 -6.34
C SER A 80 8.18 -21.64 -5.90
N HIS A 81 9.35 -21.42 -5.29
CA HIS A 81 10.17 -22.51 -4.78
C HIS A 81 9.50 -23.25 -3.61
N ALA A 82 8.87 -22.50 -2.70
CA ALA A 82 8.14 -23.04 -1.56
C ALA A 82 6.94 -23.89 -2.01
N MET A 83 6.12 -23.35 -2.92
CA MET A 83 4.96 -24.05 -3.50
C MET A 83 5.38 -25.33 -4.21
N LYS A 84 6.41 -25.27 -5.07
CA LYS A 84 6.96 -26.46 -5.74
C LYS A 84 7.47 -27.52 -4.77
N SER A 85 8.09 -27.10 -3.67
CA SER A 85 8.59 -28.03 -2.65
C SER A 85 7.47 -28.73 -1.87
N LEU A 86 6.27 -28.15 -1.84
CA LEU A 86 5.06 -28.77 -1.28
C LEU A 86 4.28 -29.60 -2.30
N GLY A 87 4.75 -29.66 -3.56
CA GLY A 87 4.16 -30.47 -4.62
C GLY A 87 3.11 -29.76 -5.47
N HIS A 88 2.99 -28.43 -5.35
CA HIS A 88 2.15 -27.63 -6.22
C HIS A 88 2.83 -27.44 -7.59
N GLU A 89 2.08 -27.65 -8.68
CA GLU A 89 2.59 -27.56 -10.06
C GLU A 89 2.76 -26.10 -10.50
N TYR A 90 1.86 -25.24 -10.01
CA TYR A 90 1.84 -23.80 -10.23
C TYR A 90 1.93 -23.11 -8.87
N GLY A 91 2.72 -22.05 -8.79
CA GLY A 91 3.01 -21.37 -7.54
C GLY A 91 3.69 -20.06 -7.84
N GLU A 92 2.95 -18.97 -7.78
CA GLU A 92 3.45 -17.61 -7.99
C GLU A 92 2.92 -16.71 -6.88
N LEU A 93 3.67 -15.66 -6.59
CA LEU A 93 3.18 -14.61 -5.72
C LEU A 93 1.97 -13.98 -6.39
N ARG A 94 0.87 -13.88 -5.64
CA ARG A 94 -0.35 -13.28 -6.14
C ARG A 94 -0.21 -11.76 -6.10
N ASP A 95 -0.47 -11.13 -7.23
CA ASP A 95 -0.70 -9.69 -7.31
C ASP A 95 -1.95 -9.33 -6.50
N GLU A 96 -1.86 -8.30 -5.68
CA GLU A 96 -3.02 -7.75 -5.00
C GLU A 96 -3.80 -6.91 -6.01
N ILE A 97 -5.04 -7.30 -6.29
CA ILE A 97 -6.00 -6.40 -6.91
C ILE A 97 -6.31 -5.36 -5.84
N ILE A 98 -5.55 -4.26 -5.82
CA ILE A 98 -5.70 -3.29 -4.75
C ILE A 98 -7.06 -2.63 -4.86
N PRO A 99 -7.63 -2.39 -3.69
CA PRO A 99 -7.78 -3.32 -2.60
C PRO A 99 -9.24 -3.71 -2.63
N ASN A 100 -9.47 -4.98 -2.93
CA ASN A 100 -10.74 -5.57 -2.60
C ASN A 100 -10.85 -5.66 -1.06
N SER A 101 -11.86 -5.03 -0.47
CA SER A 101 -12.12 -4.94 0.97
C SER A 101 -12.28 -6.30 1.67
N ASP A 102 -12.37 -7.39 0.92
CA ASP A 102 -12.58 -8.75 1.43
C ASP A 102 -11.28 -9.47 1.85
N MET A 103 -10.10 -8.98 1.45
CA MET A 103 -8.81 -9.53 1.90
C MET A 103 -8.28 -8.69 3.06
N GLN A 104 -7.62 -9.33 4.05
CA GLN A 104 -6.86 -8.62 5.10
C GLN A 104 -5.71 -7.88 4.42
N GLY A 105 -6.03 -6.72 3.84
CA GLY A 105 -5.27 -6.08 2.76
C GLY A 105 -4.05 -5.33 3.23
N THR A 106 -3.40 -4.68 2.26
CA THR A 106 -2.31 -3.74 2.50
C THR A 106 -2.66 -2.75 3.62
N CYS A 107 -1.74 -2.54 4.58
CA CYS A 107 -1.81 -1.47 5.58
C CYS A 107 -0.55 -0.60 5.50
N TYR A 108 -0.57 0.58 6.14
CA TYR A 108 0.58 1.49 6.13
C TYR A 108 1.12 1.85 7.54
N LEU A 109 2.41 2.13 7.61
CA LEU A 109 3.13 2.74 8.74
C LEU A 109 3.68 4.11 8.30
N GLY A 110 3.72 5.08 9.21
CA GLY A 110 4.24 6.42 8.92
C GLY A 110 3.15 7.41 8.55
N ASP A 111 3.41 8.22 7.53
CA ASP A 111 2.52 9.29 7.08
C ASP A 111 1.47 8.75 6.09
N GLY A 112 0.20 9.11 6.32
CA GLY A 112 -0.93 8.74 5.47
C GLY A 112 -1.15 9.73 4.32
N GLY A 113 -2.28 9.59 3.61
CA GLY A 113 -2.67 10.51 2.54
C GLY A 113 -1.85 10.31 1.27
N GLU A 114 -1.34 11.40 0.71
CA GLU A 114 -0.61 11.42 -0.57
C GLU A 114 0.57 10.43 -0.59
N GLU A 115 1.36 10.34 0.49
CA GLU A 115 2.50 9.41 0.56
C GLU A 115 2.11 7.93 0.42
N VAL A 116 0.93 7.55 0.94
CA VAL A 116 0.39 6.19 0.75
C VAL A 116 -0.04 5.99 -0.69
N VAL A 117 -0.72 6.98 -1.28
CA VAL A 117 -1.18 6.96 -2.67
C VAL A 117 0.01 6.85 -3.63
N ASP A 118 1.01 7.71 -3.49
CA ASP A 118 2.23 7.70 -4.31
C ASP A 118 2.96 6.36 -4.21
N LEU A 119 3.09 5.83 -2.99
CA LEU A 119 3.75 4.55 -2.78
C LEU A 119 2.97 3.39 -3.41
N VAL A 120 1.63 3.40 -3.33
CA VAL A 120 0.77 2.44 -4.03
C VAL A 120 0.98 2.52 -5.54
N PHE A 121 0.91 3.72 -6.13
CA PHE A 121 1.08 3.90 -7.57
C PHE A 121 2.49 3.56 -8.05
N SER A 122 3.52 3.73 -7.21
CA SER A 122 4.88 3.27 -7.51
C SER A 122 5.02 1.75 -7.65
N LEU A 123 4.01 1.00 -7.20
CA LEU A 123 3.95 -0.47 -7.21
C LEU A 123 2.90 -1.02 -8.20
N ALA A 124 2.21 -0.14 -8.93
CA ALA A 124 1.42 -0.52 -10.09
C ALA A 124 2.29 -1.24 -11.14
N ASP A 125 1.67 -2.10 -11.96
CA ASP A 125 2.31 -3.02 -12.93
C ASP A 125 3.21 -4.10 -12.30
N HIS A 126 3.28 -4.17 -10.97
CA HIS A 126 4.17 -5.09 -10.26
C HIS A 126 3.44 -5.87 -9.18
N PHE A 127 3.04 -5.19 -8.12
CA PHE A 127 2.25 -5.79 -7.04
C PHE A 127 0.77 -5.69 -7.27
N TYR A 128 0.43 -4.68 -8.05
CA TYR A 128 -0.87 -4.12 -8.19
C TYR A 128 -1.17 -4.03 -9.68
N THR A 129 -2.43 -4.27 -10.04
CA THR A 129 -2.84 -4.32 -11.45
C THR A 129 -2.50 -3.04 -12.21
N ASP A 130 -2.22 -3.21 -13.49
CA ASP A 130 -1.86 -2.21 -14.50
C ASP A 130 -2.97 -1.21 -14.83
N GLN A 131 -4.23 -1.52 -14.53
CA GLN A 131 -5.38 -0.69 -14.90
C GLN A 131 -5.85 0.18 -13.74
N MET A 132 -4.97 1.01 -13.18
CA MET A 132 -5.30 1.91 -12.07
C MET A 132 -5.26 3.37 -12.52
N ASN A 133 -6.43 3.99 -12.73
CA ASN A 133 -6.54 5.45 -12.84
C ASN A 133 -7.07 6.03 -11.53
N LEU A 134 -6.31 6.89 -10.86
CA LEU A 134 -6.79 7.56 -9.65
C LEU A 134 -7.86 8.58 -10.01
N TRP A 135 -9.03 8.51 -9.39
CA TRP A 135 -10.03 9.57 -9.46
C TRP A 135 -9.97 10.52 -8.28
N GLY A 136 -9.58 10.01 -7.12
CA GLY A 136 -9.40 10.82 -5.94
C GLY A 136 -9.09 9.99 -4.71
N TRP A 137 -8.69 10.68 -3.66
CA TRP A 137 -8.42 10.08 -2.37
C TRP A 137 -8.87 10.98 -1.21
N LYS A 138 -9.09 10.37 -0.04
CA LYS A 138 -9.39 11.03 1.22
C LYS A 138 -8.56 10.45 2.35
N HIS A 139 -8.06 11.32 3.22
CA HIS A 139 -7.39 10.94 4.46
C HIS A 139 -7.54 12.09 5.45
N ARG A 140 -8.12 11.83 6.62
CA ARG A 140 -8.50 12.91 7.57
C ARG A 140 -9.29 14.02 6.85
N ASP A 141 -9.03 15.27 7.16
CA ASP A 141 -9.73 16.40 6.54
C ASP A 141 -9.27 16.69 5.10
N GLU A 142 -8.32 15.92 4.57
CA GLU A 142 -7.76 16.10 3.24
C GLU A 142 -8.54 15.28 2.21
N MET A 143 -8.82 15.93 1.08
CA MET A 143 -9.47 15.36 -0.09
C MET A 143 -8.77 15.87 -1.34
N ASN A 144 -8.43 14.96 -2.24
CA ASN A 144 -7.87 15.28 -3.55
C ASN A 144 -8.71 14.59 -4.63
N ILE A 145 -8.92 15.29 -5.74
CA ILE A 145 -9.55 14.76 -6.95
C ILE A 145 -8.50 14.83 -8.07
N GLU A 146 -8.09 13.68 -8.58
CA GLU A 146 -7.08 13.55 -9.62
C GLU A 146 -7.78 13.46 -10.98
N SER A 147 -8.17 14.61 -11.52
CA SER A 147 -8.92 14.71 -12.78
C SER A 147 -8.74 16.07 -13.44
N GLU A 148 -8.77 16.09 -14.78
CA GLU A 148 -8.83 17.33 -15.56
C GLU A 148 -10.17 18.09 -15.35
N GLU A 149 -11.22 17.37 -14.93
CA GLU A 149 -12.55 17.93 -14.62
C GLU A 149 -12.98 17.63 -13.18
N PRO A 150 -12.36 18.26 -12.17
CA PRO A 150 -12.53 17.86 -10.77
C PRO A 150 -13.96 18.03 -10.24
N GLU A 151 -14.72 19.01 -10.73
CA GLU A 151 -16.12 19.20 -10.32
C GLU A 151 -17.03 18.07 -10.85
N THR A 152 -16.80 17.64 -12.10
CA THR A 152 -17.54 16.54 -12.73
C THR A 152 -17.24 15.22 -12.01
N THR A 153 -15.95 14.93 -11.78
CA THR A 153 -15.51 13.73 -11.05
C THR A 153 -16.04 13.73 -9.62
N LEU A 154 -15.96 14.85 -8.90
CA LEU A 154 -16.51 14.94 -7.53
C LEU A 154 -18.02 14.68 -7.50
N LYS A 155 -18.76 15.20 -8.48
CA LYS A 155 -20.20 14.94 -8.60
C LYS A 155 -20.46 13.45 -8.85
N PHE A 156 -19.74 12.85 -9.80
CA PHE A 156 -19.85 11.42 -10.10
C PHE A 156 -19.59 10.56 -8.86
N LEU A 157 -18.49 10.82 -8.15
CA LEU A 157 -18.13 10.10 -6.93
C LEU A 157 -19.21 10.22 -5.84
N ASN A 158 -19.77 11.41 -5.65
CA ASN A 158 -20.85 11.62 -4.66
C ASN A 158 -22.19 10.96 -5.04
N GLU A 159 -22.44 10.74 -6.34
CA GLU A 159 -23.64 10.09 -6.85
C GLU A 159 -23.52 8.56 -6.82
N ASN A 160 -22.32 8.03 -7.10
CA ASN A 160 -22.13 6.60 -7.34
C ASN A 160 -21.38 5.87 -6.22
N SER A 161 -20.57 6.56 -5.40
CA SER A 161 -19.80 5.95 -4.31
C SER A 161 -20.36 6.32 -2.93
N ALA A 162 -21.04 5.37 -2.30
CA ALA A 162 -21.57 5.55 -0.95
C ALA A 162 -20.44 5.68 0.09
N ILE A 163 -19.32 4.96 -0.12
CA ILE A 163 -18.14 5.04 0.75
C ILE A 163 -17.51 6.43 0.61
N TRP A 164 -17.24 6.91 -0.60
CA TRP A 164 -16.71 8.26 -0.82
C TRP A 164 -17.57 9.33 -0.17
N LYS A 165 -18.88 9.29 -0.42
CA LYS A 165 -19.82 10.30 0.06
C LYS A 165 -19.87 10.37 1.59
N ASN A 166 -19.84 9.22 2.26
CA ASN A 166 -20.03 9.11 3.70
C ASN A 166 -18.71 8.82 4.45
N TRP A 167 -17.56 8.89 3.77
CA TRP A 167 -16.26 8.62 4.37
C TRP A 167 -16.04 9.54 5.56
N ASN A 168 -15.94 8.95 6.75
CA ASN A 168 -15.53 9.66 7.95
C ASN A 168 -14.04 9.45 8.15
N SER A 169 -13.34 10.53 8.36
CA SER A 169 -11.90 10.56 8.17
C SER A 169 -11.10 10.42 9.47
N GLU A 170 -11.81 10.12 10.57
CA GLU A 170 -11.26 9.98 11.92
C GLU A 170 -10.39 8.72 12.11
N ASP A 171 -10.46 7.74 11.20
CA ASP A 171 -9.86 6.41 11.39
C ASP A 171 -8.40 6.26 10.91
N ASP A 172 -7.70 7.36 10.62
CA ASP A 172 -6.32 7.35 10.07
C ASP A 172 -6.16 6.47 8.80
N ALA A 173 -7.25 6.04 8.17
CA ALA A 173 -7.22 5.24 6.95
C ALA A 173 -7.23 6.13 5.70
N VAL A 174 -6.59 5.65 4.63
CA VAL A 174 -6.59 6.31 3.33
C VAL A 174 -7.65 5.64 2.45
N LEU A 175 -8.65 6.40 2.02
CA LEU A 175 -9.58 5.98 0.98
C LEU A 175 -9.05 6.43 -0.37
N MET A 176 -8.93 5.52 -1.33
CA MET A 176 -8.66 5.81 -2.74
C MET A 176 -9.85 5.35 -3.57
N VAL A 177 -10.16 6.07 -4.64
CA VAL A 177 -11.13 5.62 -5.64
C VAL A 177 -10.41 5.55 -6.98
N LEU A 178 -10.43 4.35 -7.56
CA LEU A 178 -9.70 4.00 -8.77
C LEU A 178 -10.70 3.68 -9.87
N ALA A 179 -10.40 4.04 -11.12
CA ALA A 179 -11.17 3.65 -12.31
C ALA A 179 -10.38 2.62 -13.14
N TYR A 180 -11.08 1.58 -13.62
CA TYR A 180 -10.48 0.43 -14.32
C TYR A 180 -10.86 0.31 -15.80
N SER A 181 -11.90 1.03 -16.25
CA SER A 181 -12.29 1.02 -17.67
C SER A 181 -11.77 2.25 -18.41
N ASP A 182 -11.47 2.09 -19.71
CA ASP A 182 -11.08 3.19 -20.61
C ASP A 182 -12.13 4.31 -20.65
N ASP A 183 -13.40 3.95 -20.43
CA ASP A 183 -14.53 4.88 -20.36
C ASP A 183 -14.73 5.47 -18.94
N GLY A 184 -14.02 4.94 -17.93
CA GLY A 184 -14.10 5.37 -16.53
C GLY A 184 -15.39 4.97 -15.81
N ASP A 185 -16.30 4.22 -16.44
CA ASP A 185 -17.61 3.92 -15.85
C ASP A 185 -17.55 2.92 -14.68
N ASP A 186 -16.44 2.19 -14.51
CA ASP A 186 -16.24 1.22 -13.44
C ASP A 186 -15.20 1.73 -12.43
N MET A 187 -15.59 1.79 -11.16
CA MET A 187 -14.72 2.24 -10.06
C MET A 187 -14.54 1.18 -8.98
N ASN A 188 -13.39 1.21 -8.31
CA ASN A 188 -13.07 0.43 -7.13
C ASN A 188 -12.74 1.37 -5.97
N GLU A 189 -13.38 1.14 -4.83
CA GLU A 189 -13.12 1.89 -3.61
C GLU A 189 -12.18 1.12 -2.71
N SER A 190 -11.13 1.80 -2.29
CA SER A 190 -9.91 1.20 -1.82
C SER A 190 -9.57 1.76 -0.44
N ILE A 191 -9.61 0.96 0.61
CA ILE A 191 -9.31 1.43 1.97
C ILE A 191 -8.00 0.84 2.45
N ILE A 192 -7.01 1.69 2.69
CA ILE A 192 -5.71 1.31 3.25
C ILE A 192 -5.62 1.82 4.68
N PRO A 193 -5.84 0.95 5.68
CA PRO A 193 -5.76 1.35 7.08
C PRO A 193 -4.32 1.52 7.53
N LYS A 194 -4.14 2.25 8.64
CA LYS A 194 -2.89 2.23 9.39
C LYS A 194 -2.69 0.87 10.06
N CYS A 195 -1.47 0.37 10.06
CA CYS A 195 -1.17 -0.92 10.70
C CYS A 195 -1.31 -0.83 12.24
N GLU A 196 -1.83 -1.89 12.86
CA GLU A 196 -1.91 -2.06 14.33
C GLU A 196 -0.57 -2.50 14.96
#